data_AF-A0AAP2CNU4-F1
#
_entry.id   AF-A0AAP2CNU4-F1
#
_cell.length_a   1.000
_cell.length_b   1.000
_cell.length_c   1.000
_cell.angle_alpha   90.00
_cell.angle_beta   90.00
_cell.angle_gamma   90.00
#
_symmetry.space_group_name_H-M   'P 1'
#
loop_
_entity.id
_entity.type
_entity.pdbx_description
1 polymer ?
#
loop_
_entity_poly.entity_id
_entity_poly.type
_entity_poly.pdbx_seq_one_letter_code
_entity_poly.pdbx_strand_id
1 'polypeptide(L)'
;MFFEYADWPDSLTQMAAYHPLQVIELDAAPKGDADITAALPDGVDLSPLTESDIPLFFVKLGPKSWRNRRSRAPVFNAPDLAAALNARLARPTPQQTLLARYILKEGAPLRLYVYEWKDVTALSEFRVQASEGDVWVSSAKERFGARPDFDALLTMAQQAFDACAAEVPALEALQIDIGFGRFDPAAPPSLRLIEVNPTEADAAALLSA
;
A
#
# COMPACT_ATOMS: atom_id res chain seq x y z
N MET A 1 -10.96 7.70 -6.79
CA MET A 1 -10.93 7.15 -5.42
C MET A 1 -9.66 6.33 -5.26
N PHE A 2 -8.91 6.53 -4.19
CA PHE A 2 -7.79 5.66 -3.84
C PHE A 2 -8.32 4.57 -2.92
N PHE A 3 -8.16 3.29 -3.29
CA PHE A 3 -8.45 2.18 -2.38
C PHE A 3 -7.33 2.07 -1.36
N GLU A 4 -7.36 2.95 -0.36
CA GLU A 4 -6.46 2.80 0.78
C GLU A 4 -6.88 1.61 1.63
N TYR A 5 -5.93 1.01 2.34
CA TYR A 5 -6.19 -0.17 3.17
C TYR A 5 -7.32 0.05 4.19
N ALA A 6 -7.46 1.27 4.73
CA ALA A 6 -8.54 1.59 5.69
C ALA A 6 -9.95 1.50 5.08
N ASP A 7 -10.04 1.60 3.75
CA ASP A 7 -11.30 1.59 3.00
C ASP A 7 -11.52 0.23 2.31
N TRP A 8 -10.67 -0.77 2.59
CA TRP A 8 -10.81 -2.11 2.02
C TRP A 8 -11.96 -2.87 2.70
N PRO A 9 -12.82 -3.56 1.94
CA PRO A 9 -13.81 -4.45 2.52
C PRO A 9 -13.13 -5.63 3.23
N ASP A 10 -13.80 -6.21 4.23
CA ASP A 10 -13.27 -7.31 5.04
C ASP A 10 -12.79 -8.51 4.20
N SER A 11 -13.48 -8.80 3.10
CA SER A 11 -13.09 -9.86 2.16
C SER A 11 -11.70 -9.61 1.56
N LEU A 12 -11.37 -8.35 1.28
CA LEU A 12 -10.09 -7.95 0.70
C LEU A 12 -8.99 -7.89 1.78
N THR A 13 -9.32 -7.42 2.99
CA THR A 13 -8.35 -7.40 4.10
C THR A 13 -7.92 -8.80 4.51
N GLN A 14 -8.82 -9.79 4.48
CA GLN A 14 -8.50 -11.20 4.75
C GLN A 14 -7.52 -11.83 3.74
N MET A 15 -7.49 -11.29 2.52
CA MET A 15 -6.58 -11.75 1.46
C MET A 15 -5.19 -11.10 1.55
N ALA A 16 -5.04 -10.03 2.34
CA ALA A 16 -3.85 -9.21 2.37
C ALA A 16 -2.61 -9.97 2.88
N ALA A 17 -1.46 -9.69 2.27
CA ALA A 17 -0.16 -10.14 2.74
C ALA A 17 0.26 -9.45 4.05
N TYR A 18 -0.24 -8.24 4.25
CA TYR A 18 0.12 -7.34 5.34
C TYR A 18 -1.12 -6.72 5.94
N HIS A 19 -1.10 -6.59 7.26
CA HIS A 19 -2.04 -5.78 8.01
C HIS A 19 -1.25 -4.65 8.66
N PRO A 20 -1.74 -3.40 8.63
CA PRO A 20 -1.06 -2.31 9.30
C PRO A 20 -1.07 -2.58 10.81
N LEU A 21 0.09 -2.43 11.44
CA LEU A 21 0.23 -2.39 12.89
C LEU A 21 -0.43 -1.13 13.44
N GLN A 22 -0.34 -0.04 12.68
CA GLN A 22 -0.97 1.23 13.00
C GLN A 22 -1.33 1.99 11.72
N VAL A 23 -2.46 2.69 11.77
CA VAL A 23 -2.87 3.68 10.78
C VAL A 23 -2.89 5.03 11.48
N ILE A 24 -2.10 5.99 11.00
CA ILE A 24 -1.95 7.30 11.62
C ILE A 24 -2.43 8.34 10.61
N GLU A 25 -3.47 9.09 10.94
CA GLU A 25 -3.84 10.28 10.16
C GLU A 25 -2.78 11.35 10.37
N LEU A 26 -2.30 11.96 9.28
CA LEU A 26 -1.23 12.95 9.31
C LEU A 26 -1.78 14.37 9.39
N ASP A 27 -1.07 15.22 10.12
CA ASP A 27 -1.22 16.67 10.01
C ASP A 27 -0.62 17.11 8.67
N ALA A 28 -1.47 17.24 7.66
CA ALA A 28 -1.07 17.53 6.29
C ALA A 28 -1.78 18.77 5.73
N ALA A 29 -1.00 19.67 5.14
CA ALA A 29 -1.51 20.87 4.49
C ALA A 29 -0.71 21.19 3.21
N PRO A 30 -1.35 21.70 2.15
CA PRO A 30 -0.65 22.28 1.01
C PRO A 30 0.22 23.46 1.46
N LYS A 31 1.45 23.53 0.95
CA LYS A 31 2.35 24.65 1.16
C LYS A 31 2.60 25.34 -0.18
N GLY A 32 1.70 26.27 -0.52
CA GLY A 32 1.65 26.89 -1.84
C GLY A 32 1.31 25.89 -2.95
N ASP A 33 1.63 26.23 -4.19
CA ASP A 33 1.11 25.52 -5.37
C ASP A 33 1.85 24.21 -5.69
N ALA A 34 2.99 23.93 -5.07
CA ALA A 34 3.88 22.83 -5.46
C ALA A 34 4.31 21.91 -4.32
N ASP A 35 4.04 22.24 -3.06
CA ASP A 35 4.61 21.53 -1.90
C ASP A 35 3.53 21.11 -0.89
N ILE A 36 3.86 20.13 -0.06
CA ILE A 36 3.01 19.66 1.04
C ILE A 36 3.87 19.56 2.30
N THR A 37 3.35 20.10 3.40
CA THR A 37 3.83 19.76 4.73
C THR A 37 2.99 18.61 5.25
N ALA A 38 3.64 17.51 5.62
CA ALA A 38 3.01 16.39 6.30
C ALA A 38 3.85 16.06 7.55
N ALA A 39 3.18 15.88 8.69
CA ALA A 39 3.79 15.54 9.96
C ALA A 39 2.90 14.57 10.74
N LEU A 40 3.49 13.90 11.73
CA LEU A 40 2.70 13.21 12.75
C LEU A 40 1.91 14.23 13.58
N PRO A 41 0.68 13.92 14.00
CA PRO A 41 -0.07 14.75 14.93
C PRO A 41 0.64 14.89 16.26
N ASP A 42 0.46 16.05 16.90
CA ASP A 42 0.93 16.29 18.26
C ASP A 42 0.30 15.26 19.23
N GLY A 43 1.16 14.55 19.98
CA GLY A 43 0.72 13.57 20.97
C GLY A 43 0.26 12.22 20.40
N VAL A 44 0.58 11.89 19.14
CA VAL A 44 0.31 10.56 18.58
C VAL A 44 0.89 9.46 19.46
N ASP A 45 0.06 8.48 19.81
CA ASP A 45 0.50 7.31 20.57
C ASP A 45 1.21 6.33 19.65
N LEU A 46 2.54 6.20 19.80
CA LEU A 46 3.35 5.23 19.06
C LEU A 46 3.71 4.01 19.91
N SER A 47 3.14 3.86 21.11
CA SER A 47 3.40 2.72 21.99
C SER A 47 3.18 1.36 21.29
N PRO A 48 2.15 1.15 20.43
CA PRO A 48 1.97 -0.14 19.75
C PRO A 48 3.13 -0.50 18.83
N LEU A 49 3.87 0.50 18.33
CA LEU A 49 5.01 0.31 17.44
C LEU A 49 6.31 0.12 18.21
N THR A 50 6.46 0.75 19.38
CA THR A 50 7.67 0.67 20.21
C THR A 50 7.69 -0.54 21.13
N GLU A 51 6.52 -1.04 21.54
CA GLU A 51 6.38 -2.28 22.34
C GLU A 51 6.46 -3.55 21.49
N SER A 52 6.35 -3.39 20.17
CA SER A 52 6.50 -4.48 19.23
C SER A 52 7.98 -4.82 19.04
N ASP A 53 8.38 -6.06 19.35
CA ASP A 53 9.70 -6.61 18.98
C ASP A 53 9.87 -6.75 17.45
N ILE A 54 8.85 -6.36 16.68
CA ILE A 54 8.77 -6.55 15.25
C ILE A 54 9.42 -5.37 14.51
N PRO A 55 10.37 -5.62 13.59
CA PRO A 55 10.98 -4.57 12.79
C PRO A 55 9.95 -3.83 11.92
N LEU A 56 10.05 -2.49 11.85
CA LEU A 56 9.16 -1.62 11.06
C LEU A 56 9.84 -1.21 9.74
N PHE A 57 9.18 -1.42 8.60
CA PHE A 57 9.84 -1.17 7.30
C PHE A 57 9.07 -0.27 6.34
N PHE A 58 7.74 -0.35 6.30
CA PHE A 58 6.99 0.32 5.24
C PHE A 58 5.97 1.28 5.81
N VAL A 59 6.21 2.53 5.45
CA VAL A 59 5.28 3.63 5.57
C VAL A 59 4.65 3.80 4.20
N LYS A 60 3.34 3.61 4.04
CA LYS A 60 2.61 3.90 2.79
C LYS A 60 1.68 5.10 3.00
N LEU A 61 1.55 5.96 1.98
CA LEU A 61 0.43 6.88 1.81
C LEU A 61 -0.35 6.43 0.57
N GLY A 62 -1.60 6.00 0.76
CA GLY A 62 -2.34 5.25 -0.25
C GLY A 62 -1.48 4.11 -0.86
N PRO A 63 -1.40 3.99 -2.20
CA PRO A 63 -0.64 2.93 -2.84
C PRO A 63 0.88 3.13 -2.80
N LYS A 64 1.38 4.33 -2.47
CA LYS A 64 2.81 4.63 -2.60
C LYS A 64 3.52 4.59 -1.26
N SER A 65 4.58 3.78 -1.21
CA SER A 65 5.52 3.82 -0.08
C SER A 65 6.18 5.19 0.05
N TRP A 66 6.17 5.75 1.26
CA TRP A 66 6.82 7.00 1.64
C TRP A 66 8.33 6.80 1.84
N ARG A 67 9.04 6.62 0.72
CA ARG A 67 10.50 6.50 0.66
C ARG A 67 11.12 7.87 0.42
N ASN A 68 12.25 8.15 1.07
CA ASN A 68 13.15 9.20 0.62
C ASN A 68 14.22 8.58 -0.32
N ARG A 69 14.78 9.37 -1.25
CA ARG A 69 15.76 8.86 -2.24
C ARG A 69 17.06 8.30 -1.63
N ARG A 70 17.36 8.59 -0.36
CA ARG A 70 18.67 8.35 0.26
C ARG A 70 18.68 7.23 1.31
N SER A 71 17.52 6.80 1.78
CA SER A 71 17.37 5.76 2.81
C SER A 71 16.44 4.68 2.30
N ARG A 72 17.06 3.58 1.85
CA ARG A 72 16.39 2.27 1.76
C ARG A 72 16.33 1.58 3.13
N ALA A 73 16.92 2.18 4.15
CA ALA A 73 16.92 1.60 5.48
C ALA A 73 15.49 1.65 6.05
N PRO A 74 15.01 0.55 6.64
CA PRO A 74 13.83 0.59 7.50
C PRO A 74 13.96 1.67 8.57
N VAL A 75 12.84 2.15 9.10
CA VAL A 75 12.82 3.12 10.22
C VAL A 75 13.24 2.44 11.55
N PHE A 76 13.52 1.13 11.49
CA PHE A 76 14.09 0.30 12.55
C PHE A 76 15.16 1.01 13.40
N ASN A 77 15.04 0.84 14.72
CA ASN A 77 16.02 1.24 15.73
C ASN A 77 16.30 2.74 15.87
N ALA A 78 15.39 3.62 15.46
CA ALA A 78 15.48 5.01 15.89
C ALA A 78 15.24 5.08 17.41
N PRO A 79 16.17 5.64 18.21
CA PRO A 79 15.94 5.89 19.64
C PRO A 79 14.72 6.79 19.89
N ASP A 80 14.35 7.56 18.86
CA ASP A 80 13.15 8.38 18.80
C ASP A 80 12.41 8.09 17.47
N LEU A 81 11.44 7.17 17.55
CA LEU A 81 10.63 6.75 16.40
C LEU A 81 9.83 7.91 15.80
N ALA A 82 9.28 8.78 16.66
CA ALA A 82 8.50 9.94 16.22
C ALA A 82 9.37 10.90 15.39
N ALA A 83 10.56 11.24 15.89
CA ALA A 83 11.50 12.08 15.16
C ALA A 83 11.93 11.45 13.83
N ALA A 84 12.17 10.14 13.80
CA ALA A 84 12.55 9.44 12.58
C ALA A 84 11.42 9.41 11.52
N LEU A 85 10.18 9.20 11.95
CA LEU A 85 9.00 9.27 11.07
C LEU A 85 8.80 10.69 10.55
N ASN A 86 8.83 11.71 11.42
CA ASN A 86 8.71 13.12 11.02
C ASN A 86 9.83 13.54 10.04
N ALA A 87 11.08 13.12 10.28
CA ALA A 87 12.18 13.39 9.37
C ALA A 87 11.99 12.75 7.97
N ARG A 88 11.29 11.60 7.92
CA ARG A 88 10.93 10.93 6.66
C ARG A 88 9.77 11.62 5.96
N LEU A 89 8.77 12.09 6.71
CA LEU A 89 7.63 12.84 6.22
C LEU A 89 8.02 14.19 5.63
N ALA A 90 9.00 14.87 6.23
CA ALA A 90 9.47 16.20 5.82
C ALA A 90 10.12 16.27 4.42
N ARG A 91 10.31 15.15 3.71
CA ARG A 91 11.01 15.10 2.41
C ARG A 91 10.29 14.18 1.42
N PRO A 92 9.05 14.49 1.02
CA PRO A 92 8.35 13.73 -0.01
C PRO A 92 9.11 13.77 -1.34
N THR A 93 8.98 12.70 -2.12
CA THR A 93 9.33 12.68 -3.53
C THR A 93 8.27 13.41 -4.36
N PRO A 94 8.58 13.86 -5.59
CA PRO A 94 7.58 14.53 -6.44
C PRO A 94 6.28 13.74 -6.64
N GLN A 95 6.38 12.41 -6.77
CA GLN A 95 5.22 11.52 -6.93
C GLN A 95 4.37 11.45 -5.65
N GLN A 96 5.02 11.44 -4.48
CA GLN A 96 4.36 11.47 -3.18
C GLN A 96 3.66 12.80 -2.95
N THR A 97 4.30 13.91 -3.31
CA THR A 97 3.68 15.24 -3.27
C THR A 97 2.45 15.29 -4.17
N LEU A 98 2.54 14.81 -5.41
CA LEU A 98 1.40 14.79 -6.34
C LEU A 98 0.23 13.99 -5.77
N LEU A 99 0.50 12.78 -5.26
CA LEU A 99 -0.53 11.91 -4.68
C LEU A 99 -1.20 12.55 -3.46
N ALA A 100 -0.40 13.04 -2.51
CA ALA A 100 -0.94 13.67 -1.30
C ALA A 100 -1.74 14.94 -1.63
N ARG A 101 -1.37 15.70 -2.67
CA ARG A 101 -2.15 16.87 -3.11
C ARG A 101 -3.53 16.47 -3.58
N TYR A 102 -3.59 15.39 -4.34
CA TYR A 102 -4.85 14.89 -4.84
C TYR A 102 -5.75 14.43 -3.70
N ILE A 103 -5.23 13.61 -2.79
CA ILE A 103 -5.97 13.12 -1.62
C ILE A 103 -6.57 14.30 -0.83
N LEU A 104 -5.74 15.33 -0.54
CA LEU A 104 -6.18 16.52 0.18
C LEU A 104 -7.18 17.39 -0.61
N LYS A 105 -7.04 17.48 -1.95
CA LYS A 105 -7.98 18.22 -2.82
C LYS A 105 -9.39 17.61 -2.76
N GLU A 106 -9.46 16.27 -2.71
CA GLU A 106 -10.73 15.52 -2.57
C GLU A 106 -11.29 15.55 -1.15
N GLY A 107 -10.64 16.24 -0.20
CA GLY A 107 -11.06 16.30 1.19
C GLY A 107 -10.83 15.00 1.97
N ALA A 108 -10.05 14.06 1.43
CA ALA A 108 -9.69 12.84 2.13
C ALA A 108 -8.50 13.07 3.07
N PRO A 109 -8.47 12.41 4.25
CA PRO A 109 -7.34 12.49 5.16
C PRO A 109 -6.11 11.79 4.57
N LEU A 110 -4.93 12.30 4.87
CA LEU A 110 -3.67 11.66 4.48
C LEU A 110 -3.26 10.66 5.57
N ARG A 111 -3.28 9.36 5.26
CA ARG A 111 -3.01 8.31 6.27
C ARG A 111 -1.68 7.60 6.07
N LEU A 112 -0.91 7.54 7.15
CA LEU A 112 0.31 6.78 7.31
C LEU A 112 0.01 5.34 7.73
N TYR A 113 0.22 4.40 6.83
CA TYR A 113 0.12 2.98 7.17
C TYR A 113 1.48 2.45 7.59
N VAL A 114 1.58 1.95 8.83
CA VAL A 114 2.80 1.36 9.37
C VAL A 114 2.65 -0.16 9.40
N TYR A 115 3.50 -0.86 8.66
CA TYR A 115 3.47 -2.32 8.56
C TYR A 115 4.67 -2.98 9.24
N GLU A 116 4.44 -4.18 9.74
CA GLU A 116 5.49 -5.15 10.06
C GLU A 116 6.41 -5.38 8.86
N TRP A 117 7.71 -5.47 9.13
CA TRP A 117 8.67 -5.96 8.16
C TRP A 117 8.59 -7.47 8.02
N LYS A 118 8.38 -7.92 6.79
CA LYS A 118 8.55 -9.32 6.40
C LYS A 118 9.66 -9.41 5.36
N ASP A 119 10.51 -10.42 5.48
CA ASP A 119 11.46 -10.73 4.41
C ASP A 119 10.69 -11.29 3.21
N VAL A 120 10.58 -10.48 2.16
CA VAL A 120 9.92 -10.85 0.91
C VAL A 120 10.89 -11.06 -0.24
N THR A 121 12.19 -11.20 0.06
CA THR A 121 13.20 -11.44 -0.98
C THR A 121 12.96 -12.72 -1.76
N ALA A 122 12.27 -13.68 -1.15
CA ALA A 122 11.89 -14.96 -1.76
C ALA A 122 10.51 -14.98 -2.43
N LEU A 123 9.72 -13.90 -2.37
CA LEU A 123 8.40 -13.89 -2.98
C LEU A 123 8.46 -13.67 -4.49
N SER A 124 7.68 -14.47 -5.21
CA SER A 124 7.28 -14.16 -6.57
C SER A 124 6.17 -13.10 -6.53
N GLU A 125 6.25 -12.07 -7.37
CA GLU A 125 5.25 -11.00 -7.46
C GLU A 125 4.59 -11.02 -8.83
N PHE A 126 3.27 -10.92 -8.88
CA PHE A 126 2.46 -10.93 -10.08
C PHE A 126 1.58 -9.70 -10.11
N ARG A 127 1.59 -9.00 -11.24
CA ARG A 127 0.69 -7.88 -11.48
C ARG A 127 -0.41 -8.34 -12.42
N VAL A 128 -1.64 -8.31 -11.91
CA VAL A 128 -2.83 -8.74 -12.61
C VAL A 128 -3.64 -7.50 -12.96
N GLN A 129 -4.13 -7.43 -14.18
CA GLN A 129 -5.18 -6.48 -14.55
C GLN A 129 -6.50 -7.21 -14.43
N ALA A 130 -7.48 -6.60 -13.80
CA ALA A 130 -8.80 -7.15 -13.60
C ALA A 130 -9.86 -6.09 -13.91
N SER A 131 -10.86 -6.48 -14.68
CA SER A 131 -12.05 -5.70 -15.00
C SER A 131 -13.28 -6.61 -14.98
N GLU A 132 -14.46 -6.07 -15.29
CA GLU A 132 -15.67 -6.87 -15.39
C GLU A 132 -15.51 -7.97 -16.45
N GLY A 133 -15.38 -9.22 -15.99
CA GLY A 133 -15.31 -10.41 -16.85
C GLY A 133 -13.97 -10.64 -17.57
N ASP A 134 -12.93 -9.85 -17.31
CA ASP A 134 -11.59 -10.04 -17.90
C ASP A 134 -10.49 -9.88 -16.86
N VAL A 135 -9.61 -10.88 -16.78
CA VAL A 135 -8.51 -10.93 -15.81
C VAL A 135 -7.29 -11.57 -16.45
N TRP A 136 -6.15 -10.86 -16.43
CA TRP A 136 -4.91 -11.38 -17.01
C TRP A 136 -3.67 -10.89 -16.27
N VAL A 137 -2.62 -11.72 -16.29
CA VAL A 137 -1.31 -11.36 -15.75
C VAL A 137 -0.60 -10.42 -16.73
N SER A 138 -0.40 -9.16 -16.32
CA SER A 138 0.30 -8.15 -17.13
C SER A 138 1.81 -8.16 -16.93
N SER A 139 2.29 -8.58 -15.76
CA SER A 139 3.71 -8.83 -15.52
C SER A 139 3.92 -9.81 -14.37
N ALA A 140 5.05 -10.51 -14.40
CA ALA A 140 5.44 -11.45 -13.38
C ALA A 140 6.93 -11.32 -13.05
N LYS A 141 7.24 -11.41 -11.77
CA LYS A 141 8.59 -11.49 -11.23
C LYS A 141 8.70 -12.77 -10.42
N GLU A 142 8.98 -13.85 -11.13
CA GLU A 142 9.18 -15.16 -10.50
C GLU A 142 10.51 -15.22 -9.76
N ARG A 143 10.50 -15.82 -8.57
CA ARG A 143 11.71 -16.07 -7.78
C ARG A 143 11.84 -17.54 -7.40
N PHE A 144 13.07 -18.04 -7.43
CA PHE A 144 13.44 -19.38 -6.94
C PHE A 144 12.57 -20.53 -7.49
N GLY A 145 12.03 -20.38 -8.71
CA GLY A 145 11.17 -21.40 -9.33
C GLY A 145 9.78 -21.55 -8.69
N ALA A 146 9.40 -20.66 -7.77
CA ALA A 146 8.08 -20.67 -7.14
C ALA A 146 7.02 -20.14 -8.11
N ARG A 147 6.16 -21.05 -8.58
CA ARG A 147 4.99 -20.72 -9.41
C ARG A 147 3.71 -21.09 -8.68
N PRO A 148 2.73 -20.18 -8.60
CA PRO A 148 1.42 -20.53 -8.10
C PRO A 148 0.67 -21.37 -9.14
N ASP A 149 -0.45 -21.93 -8.71
CA ASP A 149 -1.52 -22.26 -9.63
C ASP A 149 -2.07 -20.95 -10.24
N PHE A 150 -1.99 -20.83 -11.57
CA PHE A 150 -2.43 -19.63 -12.27
C PHE A 150 -3.95 -19.45 -12.19
N ASP A 151 -4.74 -20.53 -12.16
CA ASP A 151 -6.19 -20.41 -12.05
C ASP A 151 -6.58 -19.85 -10.68
N ALA A 152 -5.88 -20.29 -9.62
CA ALA A 152 -6.06 -19.74 -8.28
C ALA A 152 -5.65 -18.26 -8.19
N LEU A 153 -4.58 -17.87 -8.89
CA LEU A 153 -4.12 -16.48 -8.96
C LEU A 153 -5.13 -15.57 -9.66
N LEU A 154 -5.65 -16.00 -10.81
CA LEU A 154 -6.67 -15.24 -11.55
C LEU A 154 -8.00 -15.19 -10.78
N THR A 155 -8.39 -16.29 -10.13
CA THR A 155 -9.56 -16.32 -9.24
C THR A 155 -9.44 -15.31 -8.11
N MET A 156 -8.29 -15.26 -7.45
CA MET A 156 -8.04 -14.30 -6.37
C MET A 156 -8.09 -12.85 -6.87
N ALA A 157 -7.54 -12.57 -8.05
CA ALA A 157 -7.61 -11.25 -8.66
C ALA A 157 -9.06 -10.85 -9.00
N GLN A 158 -9.86 -11.77 -9.55
CA GLN A 158 -11.29 -11.52 -9.80
C GLN A 158 -12.04 -11.23 -8.49
N GLN A 159 -11.83 -12.02 -7.45
CA GLN A 159 -12.47 -11.80 -6.15
C GLN A 159 -12.11 -10.44 -5.54
N ALA A 160 -10.85 -10.02 -5.68
CA ALA A 160 -10.41 -8.70 -5.25
C ALA A 160 -11.07 -7.58 -6.08
N PHE A 161 -11.20 -7.75 -7.40
CA PHE A 161 -11.94 -6.81 -8.24
C PHE A 161 -13.41 -6.72 -7.85
N ASP A 162 -14.11 -7.85 -7.71
CA ASP A 162 -15.53 -7.89 -7.37
C ASP A 162 -15.80 -7.22 -6.01
N ALA A 163 -14.92 -7.45 -5.03
CA ALA A 163 -15.02 -6.81 -3.71
C ALA A 163 -14.88 -5.28 -3.80
N CYS A 164 -13.97 -4.77 -4.62
CA CYS A 164 -13.82 -3.33 -4.85
C CYS A 164 -14.98 -2.74 -5.66
N ALA A 165 -15.42 -3.42 -6.73
CA ALA A 165 -16.50 -2.95 -7.60
C ALA A 165 -17.85 -2.87 -6.85
N ALA A 166 -18.08 -3.73 -5.86
CA ALA A 166 -19.25 -3.67 -4.99
C ALA A 166 -19.33 -2.37 -4.18
N GLU A 167 -18.18 -1.84 -3.72
CA GLU A 167 -18.09 -0.59 -2.96
C GLU A 167 -17.99 0.65 -3.86
N VAL A 168 -17.41 0.48 -5.06
CA VAL A 168 -17.21 1.56 -6.03
C VAL A 168 -17.77 1.13 -7.39
N PRO A 169 -19.08 1.32 -7.64
CA PRO A 169 -19.73 0.85 -8.86
C PRO A 169 -19.20 1.48 -10.16
N ALA A 170 -18.48 2.60 -10.08
CA ALA A 170 -17.88 3.28 -11.23
C ALA A 170 -16.46 2.76 -11.56
N LEU A 171 -16.00 1.70 -10.89
CA LEU A 171 -14.68 1.13 -11.09
C LEU A 171 -14.66 0.23 -12.33
N GLU A 172 -13.97 0.66 -13.39
CA GLU A 172 -13.92 -0.09 -14.65
C GLU A 172 -12.83 -1.17 -14.63
N ALA A 173 -11.68 -0.87 -14.02
CA ALA A 173 -10.56 -1.80 -13.94
C ALA A 173 -9.66 -1.54 -12.72
N LEU A 174 -8.89 -2.56 -12.36
CA LEU A 174 -7.87 -2.52 -11.32
C LEU A 174 -6.57 -3.18 -11.76
N GLN A 175 -5.48 -2.61 -11.28
CA GLN A 175 -4.19 -3.26 -11.24
C GLN A 175 -3.95 -3.83 -9.83
N ILE A 176 -3.82 -5.15 -9.74
CA ILE A 176 -3.73 -5.90 -8.50
C ILE A 176 -2.36 -6.57 -8.43
N ASP A 177 -1.57 -6.24 -7.39
CA ASP A 177 -0.28 -6.87 -7.13
C ASP A 177 -0.48 -8.02 -6.14
N ILE A 178 -0.19 -9.26 -6.56
CA ILE A 178 -0.35 -10.50 -5.78
C ILE A 178 1.03 -11.13 -5.58
N GLY A 179 1.34 -11.51 -4.35
CA GLY A 179 2.56 -12.24 -4.02
C GLY A 179 2.29 -13.73 -3.86
N PHE A 180 3.23 -14.56 -4.31
CA PHE A 180 3.27 -15.99 -4.04
C PHE A 180 4.57 -16.36 -3.32
N GLY A 181 4.43 -17.04 -2.19
CA GLY A 181 5.55 -17.57 -1.42
C GLY A 181 5.21 -17.74 0.05
N ARG A 182 6.23 -17.86 0.89
CA ARG A 182 6.07 -17.98 2.35
C ARG A 182 6.08 -16.59 2.98
N PHE A 183 4.89 -16.12 3.38
CA PHE A 183 4.73 -14.88 4.16
C PHE A 183 4.97 -15.10 5.66
N ASP A 184 4.85 -16.34 6.10
CA ASP A 184 5.25 -16.85 7.41
C ASP A 184 6.24 -18.01 7.15
N PRO A 185 7.47 -17.98 7.71
CA PRO A 185 8.45 -19.06 7.56
C PRO A 185 7.93 -20.44 7.96
N ALA A 186 7.01 -20.52 8.92
CA ALA A 186 6.42 -21.77 9.40
C ALA A 186 5.25 -22.27 8.52
N ALA A 187 4.63 -21.39 7.75
CA ALA A 187 3.48 -21.71 6.91
C ALA A 187 3.89 -22.21 5.51
N PRO A 188 3.05 -23.02 4.83
CA PRO A 188 3.25 -23.34 3.42
C PRO A 188 3.17 -22.09 2.52
N PRO A 189 3.77 -22.12 1.31
CA PRO A 189 3.59 -21.06 0.34
C PRO A 189 2.12 -20.79 0.04
N SER A 190 1.75 -19.52 -0.12
CA SER A 190 0.38 -19.13 -0.41
C SER A 190 0.34 -17.87 -1.28
N LEU A 191 -0.81 -17.64 -1.92
CA LEU A 191 -1.13 -16.39 -2.60
C LEU A 191 -1.64 -15.37 -1.59
N ARG A 192 -1.15 -14.13 -1.67
CA ARG A 192 -1.62 -13.00 -0.85
C ARG A 192 -1.62 -11.72 -1.64
N LEU A 193 -2.60 -10.87 -1.34
CA LEU A 193 -2.76 -9.56 -1.95
C LEU A 193 -1.74 -8.58 -1.37
N ILE A 194 -0.92 -7.97 -2.21
CA ILE A 194 0.08 -6.97 -1.79
C ILE A 194 -0.50 -5.56 -1.94
N GLU A 195 -1.18 -5.29 -3.05
CA GLU A 195 -1.66 -3.95 -3.38
C GLU A 195 -2.81 -4.01 -4.38
N VAL A 196 -3.75 -3.06 -4.26
CA VAL A 196 -4.79 -2.80 -5.25
C VAL A 196 -4.64 -1.35 -5.68
N ASN A 197 -4.61 -1.13 -6.99
CA ASN A 197 -4.45 0.19 -7.60
C ASN A 197 -5.50 0.39 -8.68
N PRO A 198 -6.03 1.62 -8.85
CA PRO A 198 -6.69 1.98 -10.10
C PRO A 198 -5.71 1.86 -11.28
N THR A 199 -6.22 1.66 -12.50
CA THR A 199 -5.38 1.66 -13.69
C THR A 199 -4.81 3.05 -13.97
N GLU A 200 -3.81 3.17 -14.88
CA GLU A 200 -3.31 4.49 -15.28
C GLU A 200 -4.40 5.35 -15.95
N ALA A 201 -5.33 4.73 -16.68
CA ALA A 201 -6.46 5.42 -17.30
C ALA A 201 -7.41 5.98 -16.23
N ASP A 202 -7.77 5.16 -15.25
CA ASP A 202 -8.59 5.59 -14.12
C ASP A 202 -7.87 6.65 -13.28
N ALA A 203 -6.59 6.46 -13.01
CA ALA A 203 -5.78 7.45 -12.31
C ALA A 203 -5.69 8.77 -13.07
N ALA A 204 -5.54 8.75 -14.40
CA ALA A 204 -5.50 9.97 -15.22
C ALA A 204 -6.87 10.65 -15.32
N ALA A 205 -7.96 9.88 -15.41
CA ALA A 205 -9.33 10.41 -15.35
C ALA A 205 -9.58 11.08 -13.98
N LEU A 206 -9.12 10.44 -12.90
CA LEU A 206 -9.16 11.02 -11.55
C LEU A 206 -8.33 12.31 -11.46
N LEU A 207 -7.14 12.36 -12.07
CA LEU A 207 -6.26 13.54 -12.02
C LEU A 207 -6.72 14.72 -12.91
N SER A 208 -7.64 14.50 -13.85
CA SER A 208 -8.12 15.53 -14.77
C SER A 208 -9.48 16.15 -14.39
N ALA A 209 -10.16 15.58 -13.39
CA ALA A 209 -11.35 16.14 -12.73
C ALA A 209 -10.99 17.13 -11.60
#